data_AF-A0A2G9G9E0-F1
#
_entry.id   AF-A0A2G9G9E0-F1
#
_cell.length_a   1.000
_cell.length_b   1.000
_cell.length_c   1.000
_cell.angle_alpha   90.00
_cell.angle_beta   90.00
_cell.angle_gamma   90.00
#
_symmetry.space_group_name_H-M   'P 1'
#
loop_
_entity.id
_entity.type
_entity.pdbx_description
1 polymer ?
#
loop_
_entity_poly.entity_id
_entity_poly.type
_entity_poly.pdbx_seq_one_letter_code
_entity_poly.pdbx_strand_id
1 'polypeptide(L)'
;MLIKSLFLSLSRMDPRKAYSLTVLFILSLLSFHSKVIYGDSTVFFLDSPSRHYLRHSPSQTGSLSPSEISAAASVLLGFAPFSTLTPVSSSKLNEVLMPNPFERPHAMLMLEVTGVEDSQLIADSDKSPFSNAPMIKVEGNQRVDIQLPDEDDVSLVSLNGMSSHTECSDNELSDFASWLGGSYVEDASRSLNGELIFPMANGAFLKLHMSERADREFATSLVFFINNIRRAMEVHEVLTKSERIPSELIMGRFDGIKILFLLNMPLTKDTLLYSNVKLD
;
A
#
# COMPACT_ATOMS: atom_id res chain seq x y z
N MET A 1 -4.58 0.08 14.57
CA MET A 1 -4.98 -0.18 13.16
C MET A 1 -4.50 1.00 12.34
N LEU A 2 -3.22 1.00 11.97
CA LEU A 2 -2.70 2.02 11.06
C LEU A 2 -3.02 1.62 9.62
N ILE A 3 -3.64 2.53 8.90
CA ILE A 3 -3.73 2.53 7.44
C ILE A 3 -2.58 3.39 6.96
N LYS A 4 -1.59 2.81 6.28
CA LYS A 4 -0.66 3.57 5.45
C LYS A 4 -1.14 3.47 4.02
N SER A 5 -1.77 4.52 3.52
CA SER A 5 -2.22 4.59 2.13
C SER A 5 -1.11 5.13 1.24
N LEU A 6 -0.66 4.33 0.27
CA LEU A 6 0.25 4.75 -0.79
C LEU A 6 -0.58 5.20 -2.00
N PHE A 7 -0.50 6.47 -2.36
CA PHE A 7 -1.07 6.96 -3.62
C PHE A 7 0.03 7.06 -4.67
N LEU A 8 -0.08 6.34 -5.79
CA LEU A 8 0.86 6.46 -6.92
C LEU A 8 0.12 6.93 -8.17
N SER A 9 0.55 8.07 -8.71
CA SER A 9 0.16 8.54 -10.05
C SER A 9 0.95 7.75 -11.11
N LEU A 10 0.26 6.88 -11.85
CA LEU A 10 0.87 5.93 -12.80
C LEU A 10 1.22 6.55 -14.16
N SER A 11 1.09 7.87 -14.33
CA SER A 11 1.31 8.49 -15.65
C SER A 11 2.75 8.27 -16.13
N ARG A 12 2.89 7.41 -17.14
CA ARG A 12 4.09 7.14 -17.94
C ARG A 12 5.28 6.52 -17.20
N MET A 13 5.05 5.90 -16.04
CA MET A 13 6.10 5.14 -15.35
C MET A 13 6.24 3.75 -16.00
N ASP A 14 7.47 3.31 -16.25
CA ASP A 14 7.72 1.92 -16.69
C ASP A 14 7.07 0.98 -15.66
N PRO A 15 6.17 0.07 -16.07
CA PRO A 15 5.48 -0.83 -15.15
C PRO A 15 6.46 -1.55 -14.23
N ARG A 16 7.64 -1.94 -14.74
CA ARG A 16 8.72 -2.56 -13.94
C ARG A 16 9.21 -1.68 -12.78
N LYS A 17 9.26 -0.37 -12.98
CA LYS A 17 9.66 0.61 -11.95
C LYS A 17 8.55 0.88 -10.94
N ALA A 18 7.28 0.88 -11.36
CA ALA A 18 6.14 0.99 -10.46
C ALA A 18 6.05 -0.20 -9.50
N TYR A 19 6.27 -1.43 -10.01
CA TYR A 19 6.32 -2.63 -9.18
C TYR A 19 7.47 -2.59 -8.17
N SER A 20 8.66 -2.20 -8.65
CA SER A 20 9.83 -2.08 -7.81
C SER A 20 9.59 -1.08 -6.68
N LEU A 21 8.95 0.07 -6.95
CA LEU A 21 8.66 1.08 -5.92
C LEU A 21 7.66 0.60 -4.87
N THR A 22 6.56 -0.07 -5.26
CA THR A 22 5.58 -0.59 -4.30
C THR A 22 6.16 -1.72 -3.46
N VAL A 23 6.97 -2.60 -4.07
CA VAL A 23 7.69 -3.64 -3.33
C VAL A 23 8.73 -3.00 -2.42
N LEU A 24 9.56 -2.11 -2.92
CA LEU A 24 10.58 -1.40 -2.13
C LEU A 24 9.93 -0.61 -1.00
N PHE A 25 8.72 -0.08 -1.16
CA PHE A 25 7.95 0.52 -0.08
C PHE A 25 7.61 -0.51 0.99
N ILE A 26 6.98 -1.62 0.62
CA ILE A 26 6.64 -2.70 1.57
C ILE A 26 7.90 -3.24 2.26
N LEU A 27 8.98 -3.47 1.53
CA LEU A 27 10.26 -3.94 2.08
C LEU A 27 10.97 -2.89 2.93
N SER A 28 10.85 -1.62 2.57
CA SER A 28 11.32 -0.51 3.40
C SER A 28 10.55 -0.46 4.72
N LEU A 29 9.25 -0.76 4.73
CA LEU A 29 8.46 -0.84 5.97
C LEU A 29 8.95 -1.97 6.88
N LEU A 30 9.40 -3.09 6.31
CA LEU A 30 9.98 -4.24 7.05
C LEU A 30 11.40 -3.97 7.56
N SER A 31 12.12 -3.02 6.97
CA SER A 31 13.50 -2.67 7.35
C SER A 31 13.60 -2.00 8.72
N PHE A 32 12.47 -1.61 9.30
CA PHE A 32 12.40 -0.99 10.61
C PHE A 32 11.84 -1.99 11.63
N HIS A 33 12.49 -2.10 12.78
CA HIS A 33 11.92 -2.78 13.95
C HIS A 33 10.61 -2.06 14.32
N SER A 34 9.47 -2.58 13.87
CA SER A 34 8.18 -2.09 14.33
C SER A 34 8.00 -2.54 15.77
N LYS A 35 7.93 -1.59 16.69
CA LYS A 35 7.43 -1.84 18.04
C LYS A 35 5.91 -1.65 17.98
N VAL A 36 5.14 -2.64 18.42
CA VAL A 36 3.68 -2.53 18.53
C VAL A 36 3.38 -1.46 19.58
N ILE A 37 2.97 -0.28 19.12
CA ILE A 37 2.54 0.88 19.91
C ILE A 37 1.39 1.50 19.12
N TYR A 38 0.23 1.70 19.77
CA TYR A 38 -0.93 2.37 19.18
C TYR A 38 -0.56 3.78 18.64
N GLY A 39 -0.35 3.90 17.32
CA GLY A 39 -0.02 5.17 16.66
C GLY A 39 -1.12 5.69 15.71
N ASP A 40 -0.98 6.95 15.27
CA ASP A 40 -1.92 7.64 14.39
C ASP A 40 -1.86 7.10 12.93
N SER A 41 -3.01 6.93 12.27
CA SER A 41 -3.03 6.56 10.83
C SER A 41 -2.41 7.67 9.96
N THR A 42 -1.71 7.29 8.89
CA THR A 42 -0.97 8.24 8.03
C THR A 42 -1.19 7.94 6.56
N VAL A 43 -1.29 8.99 5.76
CA VAL A 43 -1.42 8.88 4.31
C VAL A 43 -0.20 9.48 3.61
N PHE A 44 0.29 8.78 2.59
CA PHE A 44 1.38 9.21 1.73
C PHE A 44 0.85 9.48 0.34
N PHE A 45 0.98 10.73 -0.11
CA PHE A 45 0.66 11.10 -1.47
C PHE A 45 1.93 11.09 -2.32
N LEU A 46 2.01 10.21 -3.32
CA LEU A 46 3.11 10.19 -4.28
C LEU A 46 2.63 10.67 -5.64
N ASP A 47 3.38 11.63 -6.14
CA ASP A 47 3.12 12.22 -7.44
C ASP A 47 4.03 11.64 -8.51
N SER A 48 3.66 11.84 -9.78
CA SER A 48 4.54 11.51 -10.89
C SER A 48 5.77 12.43 -10.83
N PRO A 49 6.98 11.93 -11.09
CA PRO A 49 8.16 12.79 -11.23
C PRO A 49 8.06 13.74 -12.44
N SER A 50 7.13 13.46 -13.37
CA SER A 50 6.98 14.20 -14.63
C SER A 50 5.76 15.13 -14.67
N ARG A 51 4.78 14.92 -13.79
CA ARG A 51 3.55 15.71 -13.70
C ARG A 51 3.20 15.93 -12.24
N HIS A 52 2.82 17.16 -11.89
CA HIS A 52 2.50 17.51 -10.52
C HIS A 52 1.00 17.75 -10.36
N TYR A 53 0.31 16.79 -9.75
CA TYR A 53 -1.09 16.88 -9.34
C TYR A 53 -1.24 17.27 -7.86
N LEU A 54 -0.17 17.16 -7.09
CA LEU A 54 -0.10 17.40 -5.65
C LEU A 54 0.84 18.57 -5.33
N ARG A 55 0.59 19.26 -4.22
CA ARG A 55 1.48 20.32 -3.73
C ARG A 55 2.64 19.72 -2.94
N HIS A 56 3.86 20.19 -3.22
CA HIS A 56 5.12 19.66 -2.65
C HIS A 56 5.33 19.97 -1.15
N SER A 57 4.55 20.88 -0.57
CA SER A 57 4.68 21.22 0.85
C SER A 57 3.32 21.68 1.38
N PRO A 58 2.49 20.80 1.96
CA PRO A 58 1.38 21.25 2.78
C PRO A 58 1.98 22.09 3.91
N SER A 59 1.50 23.32 4.09
CA SER A 59 1.88 24.13 5.26
C SER A 59 1.66 23.29 6.53
N GLN A 60 2.56 23.39 7.50
CA GLN A 60 2.54 22.58 8.72
C GLN A 60 1.13 22.38 9.28
N THR A 61 0.75 21.10 9.42
CA THR A 61 -0.33 20.58 10.28
C THR A 61 -1.77 20.89 9.88
N GLY A 62 -2.30 20.10 8.96
CA GLY A 62 -3.70 19.68 8.98
C GLY A 62 -3.76 18.16 8.93
N SER A 63 -4.60 17.54 9.75
CA SER A 63 -5.00 16.15 9.56
C SER A 63 -6.19 16.08 8.59
N LEU A 64 -6.28 14.98 7.85
CA LEU A 64 -7.39 14.70 6.96
C LEU A 64 -8.30 13.63 7.53
N SER A 65 -9.60 13.81 7.43
CA SER A 65 -10.56 12.74 7.71
C SER A 65 -10.59 11.73 6.55
N PRO A 66 -11.12 10.51 6.76
CA PRO A 66 -11.31 9.55 5.69
C PRO A 66 -12.20 10.05 4.55
N SER A 67 -13.21 10.88 4.85
CA SER A 67 -14.05 11.51 3.83
C SER A 67 -13.29 12.57 3.02
N GLU A 68 -12.35 13.28 3.64
CA GLU A 68 -11.47 14.22 2.94
C GLU A 68 -10.48 13.48 2.03
N ILE A 69 -9.94 12.33 2.45
CA ILE A 69 -9.10 11.48 1.59
C ILE A 69 -9.89 10.92 0.41
N SER A 70 -11.11 10.45 0.67
CA SER A 70 -12.05 9.99 -0.36
C SER A 70 -12.34 11.08 -1.39
N ALA A 71 -12.64 12.31 -0.93
CA ALA A 71 -12.86 13.44 -1.81
C ALA A 71 -11.60 13.85 -2.61
N ALA A 72 -10.41 13.76 -2.00
CA ALA A 72 -9.16 13.99 -2.72
C ALA A 72 -8.97 13.00 -3.87
N ALA A 73 -9.29 11.71 -3.63
CA ALA A 73 -9.27 10.67 -4.64
C ALA A 73 -10.25 10.98 -5.79
N SER A 74 -11.50 11.34 -5.48
CA SER A 74 -12.51 11.71 -6.48
C SER A 74 -12.03 12.87 -7.36
N VAL A 75 -11.49 13.93 -6.75
CA VAL A 75 -10.99 15.11 -7.48
C VAL A 75 -9.80 14.77 -8.37
N LEU A 76 -8.88 13.92 -7.89
CA LEU A 76 -7.74 13.45 -8.68
C LEU A 76 -8.18 12.62 -9.89
N LEU A 77 -9.24 11.82 -9.75
CA LEU A 77 -9.82 11.05 -10.86
C LEU A 77 -10.69 11.90 -11.81
N GLY A 78 -10.80 13.21 -11.57
CA GLY A 78 -11.55 14.13 -12.42
C GLY A 78 -13.03 14.31 -12.05
N PHE A 79 -13.47 13.73 -10.94
CA PHE A 79 -14.85 13.84 -10.45
C PHE A 79 -15.01 14.99 -9.46
N ALA A 80 -16.23 15.52 -9.37
CA ALA A 80 -16.57 16.48 -8.34
C ALA A 80 -16.49 15.82 -6.95
N PRO A 81 -15.98 16.51 -5.92
CA PRO A 81 -16.07 16.02 -4.54
C PRO A 81 -17.54 16.00 -4.09
N PHE A 82 -17.87 15.23 -3.06
CA PHE A 82 -19.25 15.13 -2.58
C PHE A 82 -19.83 16.51 -2.23
N SER A 83 -21.11 16.71 -2.54
CA SER A 83 -21.83 17.96 -2.24
C SER A 83 -21.95 18.25 -0.74
N THR A 84 -21.70 17.26 0.12
CA THR A 84 -21.69 17.37 1.58
C THR A 84 -20.36 17.89 2.15
N LEU A 85 -19.34 18.10 1.30
CA LEU A 85 -18.04 18.57 1.76
C LEU A 85 -18.14 20.00 2.29
N THR A 86 -17.69 20.23 3.53
CA THR A 86 -17.75 21.55 4.14
C THR A 86 -16.73 22.51 3.50
N PRO A 87 -16.93 23.84 3.58
CA PRO A 87 -15.93 24.81 3.13
C PRO A 87 -14.57 24.62 3.81
N VAL A 88 -14.55 24.18 5.07
CA VAL A 88 -13.33 23.88 5.84
C VAL A 88 -12.59 22.69 5.23
N SER A 89 -13.31 21.59 4.97
CA SER A 89 -12.75 20.40 4.32
C SER A 89 -12.23 20.73 2.91
N SER A 90 -12.97 21.54 2.16
CA SER A 90 -12.55 22.00 0.82
C SER A 90 -11.25 22.81 0.87
N SER A 91 -11.11 23.69 1.88
CA SER A 91 -9.86 24.41 2.13
C SER A 91 -8.70 23.48 2.43
N LYS A 92 -8.91 22.39 3.19
CA LYS A 92 -7.87 21.37 3.43
C LYS A 92 -7.47 20.65 2.15
N LEU A 93 -8.42 20.31 1.27
CA LEU A 93 -8.10 19.69 -0.03
C LEU A 93 -7.25 20.61 -0.90
N ASN A 94 -7.50 21.92 -0.87
CA ASN A 94 -6.69 22.89 -1.60
C ASN A 94 -5.23 22.90 -1.13
N GLU A 95 -4.92 22.52 0.12
CA GLU A 95 -3.53 22.41 0.58
C GLU A 95 -2.79 21.20 -0.01
N VAL A 96 -3.52 20.19 -0.45
CA VAL A 96 -2.96 18.94 -1.00
C VAL A 96 -2.97 18.94 -2.52
N LEU A 97 -4.07 19.39 -3.13
CA LEU A 97 -4.32 19.27 -4.56
C LEU A 97 -3.85 20.50 -5.35
N MET A 98 -3.29 20.26 -6.53
CA MET A 98 -2.99 21.33 -7.48
C MET A 98 -4.28 21.88 -8.11
N PRO A 99 -4.44 23.21 -8.22
CA PRO A 99 -5.64 23.84 -8.75
C PRO A 99 -5.69 23.80 -10.30
N ASN A 100 -5.61 22.61 -10.89
CA ASN A 100 -5.67 22.44 -12.35
C ASN A 100 -6.80 21.48 -12.77
N PRO A 101 -8.02 21.94 -13.01
CA PRO A 101 -9.15 21.06 -13.32
C PRO A 101 -9.02 20.31 -14.67
N PHE A 102 -8.10 20.71 -15.54
CA PHE A 102 -7.96 20.16 -16.90
C PHE A 102 -6.87 19.10 -17.04
N GLU A 103 -5.97 18.99 -16.05
CA GLU A 103 -4.98 17.93 -16.02
C GLU A 103 -5.13 17.11 -14.75
N ARG A 104 -5.55 15.85 -14.96
CA ARG A 104 -5.79 14.87 -13.92
C ARG A 104 -5.08 13.55 -14.25
N PRO A 105 -4.60 12.81 -13.24
CA PRO A 105 -4.17 11.44 -13.47
C PRO A 105 -5.36 10.63 -13.99
N HIS A 106 -5.14 9.85 -15.04
CA HIS A 106 -6.15 8.94 -15.55
C HIS A 106 -6.20 7.65 -14.72
N ALA A 107 -5.14 7.34 -13.96
CA ALA A 107 -5.08 6.17 -13.10
C ALA A 107 -4.49 6.53 -11.74
N MET A 108 -5.11 6.03 -10.68
CA MET A 108 -4.66 6.19 -9.30
C MET A 108 -4.58 4.83 -8.62
N LEU A 109 -3.43 4.53 -8.01
CA LEU A 109 -3.27 3.40 -7.10
C LEU A 109 -3.49 3.87 -5.66
N MET A 110 -4.35 3.22 -4.90
CA MET A 110 -4.51 3.39 -3.46
C MET A 110 -4.25 2.06 -2.74
N LEU A 111 -3.22 2.01 -1.91
CA LEU A 111 -2.85 0.79 -1.16
C LEU A 111 -2.88 1.03 0.34
N GLU A 112 -3.81 0.41 1.06
CA GLU A 112 -3.81 0.34 2.52
C GLU A 112 -2.80 -0.71 3.01
N VAL A 113 -1.78 -0.30 3.77
CA VAL A 113 -0.86 -1.22 4.44
C VAL A 113 -1.15 -1.22 5.95
N THR A 114 -1.38 -2.41 6.52
CA THR A 114 -1.63 -2.56 7.97
C THR A 114 -0.52 -3.34 8.68
N GLY A 115 -0.41 -3.16 10.00
CA GLY A 115 0.62 -3.83 10.82
C GLY A 115 1.93 -3.06 10.96
N VAL A 116 2.02 -1.84 10.44
CA VAL A 116 3.19 -0.96 10.63
C VAL A 116 2.84 0.12 11.65
N GLU A 117 3.27 -0.04 12.89
CA GLU A 117 3.07 0.93 13.97
C GLU A 117 4.33 1.78 14.22
N ASP A 118 4.13 3.11 14.36
CA ASP A 118 5.14 4.12 14.76
C ASP A 118 6.57 3.93 14.23
N SER A 119 6.70 3.49 12.99
CA SER A 119 7.98 3.64 12.31
C SER A 119 8.22 5.12 12.12
N GLN A 120 9.31 5.61 12.71
CA GLN A 120 9.99 6.88 12.43
C GLN A 120 10.46 6.93 10.96
N LEU A 121 9.59 6.56 10.01
CA LEU A 121 9.84 6.36 8.59
C LEU A 121 10.57 7.54 7.95
N ILE A 122 10.39 8.75 8.50
CA ILE A 122 10.82 10.00 7.87
C ILE A 122 11.21 11.07 8.90
N ALA A 123 11.58 10.72 10.13
CA ALA A 123 12.10 11.74 11.06
C ALA A 123 13.60 12.02 10.82
N ASP A 124 14.37 11.06 10.28
CA ASP A 124 15.83 11.15 10.37
C ASP A 124 16.62 10.45 9.24
N SER A 125 16.13 10.47 8.00
CA SER A 125 16.94 9.92 6.90
C SER A 125 16.70 10.63 5.57
N ASP A 126 17.67 11.48 5.22
CA ASP A 126 17.92 12.01 3.87
C ASP A 126 18.10 10.92 2.78
N LYS A 127 17.96 9.63 3.15
CA LYS A 127 18.10 8.46 2.26
C LYS A 127 16.80 7.69 2.06
N SER A 128 15.66 8.13 2.64
CA SER A 128 14.37 7.51 2.37
C SER A 128 13.91 7.87 0.95
N PRO A 129 13.49 6.91 0.11
CA PRO A 129 12.93 7.20 -1.22
C PRO A 129 11.64 8.05 -1.17
N PHE A 130 11.08 8.27 0.03
CA PHE A 130 9.88 9.05 0.28
C PHE A 130 10.14 10.34 1.09
N SER A 131 11.40 10.77 1.27
CA SER A 131 11.70 11.96 2.11
C SER A 131 10.99 13.23 1.63
N ASN A 132 10.63 13.30 0.34
CA ASN A 132 9.98 14.44 -0.29
C ASN A 132 8.46 14.23 -0.48
N ALA A 133 7.90 13.10 -0.05
CA ALA A 133 6.47 12.84 -0.18
C ALA A 133 5.70 13.51 0.97
N PRO A 134 4.65 14.30 0.68
CA PRO A 134 3.84 14.89 1.73
C PRO A 134 3.14 13.79 2.56
N MET A 135 3.50 13.72 3.83
CA MET A 135 2.90 12.83 4.82
C MET A 135 1.83 13.60 5.61
N ILE A 136 0.63 13.06 5.65
CA ILE A 136 -0.50 13.69 6.36
C ILE A 136 -1.08 12.71 7.39
N LYS A 137 -1.39 13.22 8.57
CA LYS A 137 -2.09 12.44 9.61
C LYS A 137 -3.56 12.25 9.23
N VAL A 138 -4.09 11.07 9.51
CA VAL A 138 -5.50 10.75 9.29
C VAL A 138 -6.26 10.85 10.61
N GLU A 139 -7.32 11.63 10.65
CA GLU A 139 -8.22 11.75 11.79
C GLU A 139 -9.08 10.49 11.94
N GLY A 140 -9.07 9.91 13.14
CA GLY A 140 -9.90 8.76 13.48
C GLY A 140 -9.37 7.42 12.93
N ASN A 141 -10.15 6.37 13.20
CA ASN A 141 -9.80 4.97 12.87
C ASN A 141 -10.71 4.38 11.79
N GLN A 142 -11.52 5.20 11.13
CA GLN A 142 -12.44 4.76 10.09
C GLN A 142 -11.66 4.46 8.81
N ARG A 143 -12.09 3.43 8.09
CA ARG A 143 -11.52 3.12 6.77
C ARG A 143 -11.89 4.22 5.77
N VAL A 144 -10.97 4.45 4.83
CA VAL A 144 -11.25 5.29 3.67
C VAL A 144 -12.08 4.46 2.71
N ASP A 145 -13.37 4.78 2.61
CA ASP A 145 -14.24 4.27 1.58
C ASP A 145 -14.29 5.30 0.45
N ILE A 146 -13.83 4.92 -0.75
CA ILE A 146 -13.88 5.83 -1.90
C ILE A 146 -15.28 5.76 -2.46
N GLN A 147 -16.02 6.86 -2.33
CA GLN A 147 -17.29 7.02 -3.01
C GLN A 147 -17.03 7.80 -4.31
N LEU A 148 -17.58 7.35 -5.44
CA LEU A 148 -17.45 8.05 -6.71
C LEU A 148 -18.86 8.44 -7.17
N PRO A 149 -19.10 9.71 -7.53
CA PRO A 149 -20.44 10.17 -7.89
C PRO A 149 -20.93 9.61 -9.23
N ASP A 150 -20.04 9.04 -10.05
CA ASP A 150 -20.34 8.48 -11.37
C ASP A 150 -19.51 7.20 -11.59
N GLU A 151 -19.98 6.08 -11.02
CA GLU A 151 -19.26 4.79 -11.05
C GLU A 151 -19.17 4.20 -12.46
N ASP A 152 -20.04 4.60 -13.38
CA ASP A 152 -20.10 4.07 -14.75
C ASP A 152 -18.91 4.50 -15.62
N ASP A 153 -18.27 5.62 -15.29
CA ASP A 153 -17.10 6.18 -16.00
C ASP A 153 -15.75 5.81 -15.33
N VAL A 154 -15.77 5.00 -14.27
CA VAL A 154 -14.58 4.58 -13.52
C VAL A 154 -14.34 3.09 -13.63
N SER A 155 -13.14 2.70 -14.07
CA SER A 155 -12.68 1.33 -13.96
C SER A 155 -12.08 1.07 -12.58
N LEU A 156 -12.79 0.30 -11.76
CA LEU A 156 -12.32 -0.15 -10.45
C LEU A 156 -11.56 -1.47 -10.58
N VAL A 157 -10.30 -1.48 -10.15
CA VAL A 157 -9.44 -2.67 -10.15
C VAL A 157 -9.03 -3.00 -8.72
N SER A 158 -9.54 -4.12 -8.19
CA SER A 158 -9.22 -4.57 -6.83
C SER A 158 -7.98 -5.45 -6.80
N LEU A 159 -7.02 -5.10 -5.95
CA LEU A 159 -5.85 -5.91 -5.63
C LEU A 159 -6.12 -6.97 -4.55
N ASN A 160 -7.32 -6.98 -3.96
CA ASN A 160 -7.70 -7.90 -2.89
C ASN A 160 -8.33 -9.20 -3.42
N GLY A 161 -8.60 -9.27 -4.72
CA GLY A 161 -9.19 -10.43 -5.37
C GLY A 161 -8.24 -11.63 -5.46
N MET A 162 -8.79 -12.85 -5.41
CA MET A 162 -8.08 -14.14 -5.57
C MET A 162 -7.16 -14.55 -4.40
N SER A 163 -7.65 -14.46 -3.16
CA SER A 163 -6.82 -14.69 -1.97
C SER A 163 -7.09 -15.96 -1.15
N SER A 164 -8.03 -16.87 -1.50
CA SER A 164 -8.45 -17.84 -0.48
C SER A 164 -8.05 -19.32 -0.63
N HIS A 165 -7.66 -19.87 -1.80
CA HIS A 165 -7.54 -21.35 -1.89
C HIS A 165 -6.42 -21.95 -2.76
N THR A 166 -5.61 -21.17 -3.48
CA THR A 166 -4.46 -21.77 -4.19
C THR A 166 -3.24 -21.68 -3.28
N GLU A 167 -2.68 -22.83 -2.90
CA GLU A 167 -1.40 -22.85 -2.19
C GLU A 167 -0.31 -22.33 -3.13
N CYS A 168 0.51 -21.38 -2.66
CA CYS A 168 1.68 -20.92 -3.39
C CYS A 168 2.62 -22.12 -3.63
N SER A 169 3.21 -22.23 -4.81
CA SER A 169 4.14 -23.31 -5.16
C SER A 169 5.61 -22.88 -5.05
N ASP A 170 6.51 -23.85 -4.91
CA ASP A 170 7.97 -23.62 -4.88
C ASP A 170 8.46 -22.88 -6.14
N ASN A 171 7.89 -23.20 -7.31
CA ASN A 171 8.20 -22.50 -8.56
C ASN A 171 7.78 -21.03 -8.52
N GLU A 172 6.59 -20.71 -7.99
CA GLU A 172 6.13 -19.33 -7.85
C GLU A 172 7.03 -18.54 -6.90
N LEU A 173 7.49 -19.16 -5.81
CA LEU A 173 8.46 -18.56 -4.89
C LEU A 173 9.81 -18.31 -5.57
N SER A 174 10.28 -19.25 -6.37
CA SER A 174 11.54 -19.12 -7.13
C SER A 174 11.48 -18.00 -8.17
N ASP A 175 10.40 -17.95 -8.95
CA ASP A 175 10.15 -16.89 -9.93
C ASP A 175 10.03 -15.52 -9.26
N PHE A 176 9.30 -15.48 -8.13
CA PHE A 176 9.15 -14.27 -7.33
C PHE A 176 10.49 -13.78 -6.77
N ALA A 177 11.30 -14.67 -6.18
CA ALA A 177 12.60 -14.35 -5.62
C ALA A 177 13.54 -13.83 -6.71
N SER A 178 13.62 -14.55 -7.83
CA SER A 178 14.45 -14.18 -8.98
C SER A 178 14.10 -12.79 -9.51
N TRP A 179 12.81 -12.48 -9.56
CA TRP A 179 12.32 -11.17 -9.99
C TRP A 179 12.76 -10.03 -9.04
N LEU A 180 12.89 -10.28 -7.75
CA LEU A 180 13.42 -9.32 -6.77
C LEU A 180 14.95 -9.26 -6.69
N GLY A 181 15.66 -10.01 -7.54
CA GLY A 181 17.11 -10.17 -7.43
C GLY A 181 17.53 -11.01 -6.22
N GLY A 182 16.62 -11.84 -5.72
CA GLY A 182 16.81 -12.81 -4.65
C GLY A 182 16.86 -14.25 -5.16
N SER A 183 16.65 -15.19 -4.25
CA SER A 183 16.64 -16.63 -4.53
C SER A 183 15.70 -17.38 -3.59
N TYR A 184 15.11 -18.46 -4.09
CA TYR A 184 14.44 -19.46 -3.27
C TYR A 184 15.25 -20.76 -3.29
N VAL A 185 15.57 -21.30 -2.12
CA VAL A 185 16.26 -22.58 -1.99
C VAL A 185 15.27 -23.61 -1.47
N GLU A 186 14.81 -24.49 -2.35
CA GLU A 186 13.89 -25.57 -2.02
C GLU A 186 14.47 -26.52 -0.97
N ASP A 187 13.61 -27.02 -0.08
CA ASP A 187 13.92 -28.11 0.84
C ASP A 187 13.49 -29.44 0.20
N ALA A 188 14.45 -30.33 -0.03
CA ALA A 188 14.20 -31.64 -0.63
C ALA A 188 13.28 -32.55 0.21
N SER A 189 13.07 -32.23 1.50
CA SER A 189 12.22 -33.01 2.39
C SER A 189 10.73 -32.71 2.25
N ARG A 190 10.35 -31.48 1.87
CA ARG A 190 8.94 -31.05 1.80
C ARG A 190 8.80 -29.78 0.97
N SER A 191 7.76 -29.73 0.14
CA SER A 191 7.35 -28.52 -0.57
C SER A 191 7.09 -27.36 0.39
N LEU A 192 7.44 -26.14 0.01
CA LEU A 192 7.26 -24.91 0.79
C LEU A 192 7.95 -24.94 2.16
N ASN A 193 9.03 -25.71 2.32
CA ASN A 193 9.88 -25.66 3.53
C ASN A 193 11.23 -24.97 3.29
N GLY A 194 11.51 -24.53 2.06
CA GLY A 194 12.75 -23.85 1.69
C GLY A 194 12.98 -22.48 2.34
N GLU A 195 14.09 -21.85 1.98
CA GLU A 195 14.47 -20.49 2.41
C GLU A 195 14.25 -19.49 1.26
N LEU A 196 13.43 -18.47 1.49
CA LEU A 196 13.22 -17.36 0.55
C LEU A 196 14.07 -16.17 0.97
N ILE A 197 14.91 -15.68 0.05
CA ILE A 197 15.89 -14.62 0.30
C ILE A 197 15.74 -13.54 -0.76
N PHE A 198 15.68 -12.26 -0.38
CA PHE A 198 15.75 -11.14 -1.33
C PHE A 198 16.33 -9.87 -0.70
N PRO A 199 16.92 -8.97 -1.51
CA PRO A 199 17.56 -7.75 -1.01
C PRO A 199 16.56 -6.72 -0.48
N MET A 200 16.99 -5.95 0.53
CA MET A 200 16.28 -4.83 1.13
C MET A 200 16.92 -3.50 0.76
N ALA A 201 16.17 -2.41 0.91
CA ALA A 201 16.62 -1.06 0.55
C ALA A 201 17.88 -0.59 1.31
N ASN A 202 18.11 -1.10 2.52
CA ASN A 202 19.30 -0.81 3.33
C ASN A 202 20.54 -1.65 2.94
N GLY A 203 20.45 -2.49 1.91
CA GLY A 203 21.51 -3.40 1.48
C GLY A 203 21.57 -4.72 2.26
N ALA A 204 20.71 -4.92 3.26
CA ALA A 204 20.54 -6.21 3.92
C ALA A 204 19.71 -7.18 3.05
N PHE A 205 19.59 -8.42 3.50
CA PHE A 205 18.69 -9.42 2.88
C PHE A 205 17.60 -9.80 3.87
N LEU A 206 16.36 -9.82 3.40
CA LEU A 206 15.27 -10.47 4.14
C LEU A 206 15.35 -11.97 3.87
N LYS A 207 15.29 -12.75 4.94
CA LYS A 207 15.28 -14.22 4.90
C LYS A 207 14.02 -14.71 5.56
N LEU A 208 13.25 -15.52 4.84
CA LEU A 208 11.99 -16.09 5.29
C LEU A 208 12.12 -17.61 5.25
N HIS A 209 11.92 -18.25 6.40
CA HIS A 209 11.97 -19.70 6.51
C HIS A 209 10.56 -20.23 6.26
N MET A 210 10.32 -20.88 5.12
CA MET A 210 8.96 -21.26 4.73
C MET A 210 8.39 -22.41 5.60
N SER A 211 9.25 -23.08 6.38
CA SER A 211 8.82 -23.98 7.45
C SER A 211 8.09 -23.25 8.59
N GLU A 212 8.44 -21.99 8.84
CA GLU A 212 7.81 -21.15 9.87
C GLU A 212 6.50 -20.58 9.36
N ARG A 213 5.43 -20.74 10.14
CA ARG A 213 4.08 -20.37 9.73
C ARG A 213 3.97 -18.88 9.38
N ALA A 214 4.56 -18.01 10.20
CA ALA A 214 4.52 -16.57 10.03
C ALA A 214 5.16 -16.15 8.70
N ASP A 215 6.38 -16.64 8.47
CA ASP A 215 7.18 -16.36 7.28
C ASP A 215 6.49 -16.89 6.01
N ARG A 216 5.91 -18.09 6.07
CA ARG A 216 5.16 -18.67 4.96
C ARG A 216 3.90 -17.88 4.62
N GLU A 217 3.09 -17.52 5.61
CA GLU A 217 1.86 -16.74 5.39
C GLU A 217 2.20 -15.33 4.87
N PHE A 218 3.28 -14.72 5.38
CA PHE A 218 3.78 -13.43 4.91
C PHE A 218 4.27 -13.51 3.45
N ALA A 219 5.16 -14.45 3.13
CA ALA A 219 5.68 -14.66 1.79
C ALA A 219 4.55 -14.93 0.78
N THR A 220 3.62 -15.81 1.14
CA THR A 220 2.45 -16.13 0.32
C THR A 220 1.59 -14.88 0.07
N SER A 221 1.31 -14.11 1.12
CA SER A 221 0.55 -12.85 0.98
C SER A 221 1.27 -11.85 0.06
N LEU A 222 2.59 -11.77 0.13
CA LEU A 222 3.40 -10.89 -0.70
C LEU A 222 3.38 -11.32 -2.18
N VAL A 223 3.54 -12.62 -2.46
CA VAL A 223 3.45 -13.19 -3.81
C VAL A 223 2.08 -12.89 -4.43
N PHE A 224 0.99 -13.16 -3.70
CA PHE A 224 -0.37 -12.87 -4.17
C PHE A 224 -0.57 -11.39 -4.46
N PHE A 225 -0.13 -10.53 -3.54
CA PHE A 225 -0.26 -9.08 -3.69
C PHE A 225 0.45 -8.58 -4.96
N ILE A 226 1.66 -9.06 -5.22
CA ILE A 226 2.41 -8.71 -6.43
C ILE A 226 1.76 -9.25 -7.70
N ASN A 227 1.26 -10.48 -7.68
CA ASN A 227 0.53 -11.04 -8.82
C ASN A 227 -0.74 -10.23 -9.12
N ASN A 228 -1.45 -9.77 -8.09
CA ASN A 228 -2.61 -8.90 -8.28
C ASN A 228 -2.26 -7.52 -8.83
N ILE A 229 -1.13 -6.93 -8.40
CA ILE A 229 -0.62 -5.70 -9.01
C ILE A 229 -0.29 -5.92 -10.49
N ARG A 230 0.35 -7.05 -10.85
CA ARG A 230 0.65 -7.37 -12.26
C ARG A 230 -0.62 -7.45 -13.10
N ARG A 231 -1.64 -8.17 -12.61
CA ARG A 231 -2.95 -8.27 -13.28
C ARG A 231 -3.62 -6.91 -13.41
N ALA A 232 -3.55 -6.07 -12.38
CA ALA A 232 -4.11 -4.72 -12.44
C ALA A 232 -3.43 -3.86 -13.51
N MET A 233 -2.13 -4.04 -13.72
CA MET A 233 -1.40 -3.35 -14.78
C MET A 233 -1.69 -3.90 -16.18
N GLU A 234 -1.92 -5.20 -16.33
CA GLU A 234 -2.41 -5.77 -17.60
C GLU A 234 -3.74 -5.11 -18.00
N VAL A 235 -4.64 -4.93 -17.03
CA VAL A 235 -5.89 -4.19 -17.23
C VAL A 235 -5.61 -2.74 -17.62
N HIS A 236 -4.71 -2.04 -16.90
CA HIS A 236 -4.31 -0.67 -17.23
C HIS A 236 -3.76 -0.54 -18.67
N GLU A 237 -2.93 -1.48 -19.13
CA GLU A 237 -2.40 -1.49 -20.49
C GLU A 237 -3.48 -1.69 -21.56
N VAL A 238 -4.54 -2.43 -21.26
CA VAL A 238 -5.69 -2.59 -22.15
C VAL A 238 -6.52 -1.31 -22.18
N LEU A 239 -6.80 -0.72 -21.01
CA LEU A 239 -7.63 0.49 -20.88
C LEU A 239 -6.97 1.72 -21.53
N THR A 240 -5.66 1.87 -21.38
CA THR A 240 -4.91 2.96 -22.02
C THR A 240 -4.87 2.89 -23.55
N LYS A 241 -5.24 1.75 -24.14
CA LYS A 241 -5.36 1.54 -25.60
C LYS A 241 -6.81 1.58 -26.11
N SER A 242 -7.78 1.77 -25.22
CA SER A 242 -9.20 1.87 -25.56
C SER A 242 -9.52 3.16 -26.32
N GLU A 243 -10.59 3.14 -27.11
CA GLU A 243 -11.12 4.33 -27.80
C GLU A 243 -11.58 5.42 -26.83
N ARG A 244 -12.04 5.00 -25.64
CA ARG A 244 -12.31 5.87 -24.49
C ARG A 244 -11.44 5.40 -23.34
N ILE A 245 -10.65 6.32 -22.79
CA ILE A 245 -9.78 6.05 -21.64
C ILE A 245 -10.59 6.44 -20.40
N PRO A 246 -11.13 5.48 -19.63
CA PRO A 246 -11.85 5.79 -18.40
C PRO A 246 -10.87 6.26 -17.32
N SER A 247 -11.41 6.87 -16.26
CA SER A 247 -10.63 7.05 -15.03
C SER A 247 -10.46 5.69 -14.34
N GLU A 248 -9.27 5.40 -13.82
CA GLU A 248 -8.93 4.10 -13.27
C GLU A 248 -8.56 4.24 -11.79
N LEU A 249 -9.22 3.45 -10.94
CA LEU A 249 -8.89 3.34 -9.53
C LEU A 249 -8.43 1.93 -9.23
N ILE A 250 -7.14 1.77 -8.96
CA ILE A 250 -6.55 0.52 -8.50
C ILE A 250 -6.50 0.57 -6.98
N MET A 251 -7.17 -0.33 -6.28
CA MET A 251 -7.27 -0.29 -4.82
C MET A 251 -6.91 -1.62 -4.17
N GLY A 252 -6.13 -1.59 -3.10
CA GLY A 252 -5.67 -2.79 -2.42
C GLY A 252 -5.44 -2.61 -0.93
N ARG A 253 -5.34 -3.74 -0.23
CA ARG A 253 -5.00 -3.82 1.18
C ARG A 253 -3.97 -4.93 1.39
N PHE A 254 -2.86 -4.57 2.04
CA PHE A 254 -1.81 -5.49 2.40
C PHE A 254 -1.71 -5.64 3.92
N ASP A 255 -2.15 -6.79 4.42
CA ASP A 255 -2.13 -7.16 5.84
C ASP A 255 -0.95 -8.07 6.20
N GLY A 256 -0.10 -8.43 5.23
CA GLY A 256 1.00 -9.38 5.44
C GLY A 256 1.95 -8.96 6.57
N ILE A 257 2.22 -7.66 6.72
CA ILE A 257 3.09 -7.15 7.79
C ILE A 257 2.49 -7.45 9.18
N LYS A 258 1.17 -7.28 9.33
CA LYS A 258 0.46 -7.62 10.57
C LYS A 258 0.59 -9.12 10.88
N ILE A 259 0.47 -9.98 9.88
CA ILE A 259 0.62 -11.43 10.02
C ILE A 259 2.03 -11.78 10.51
N LEU A 260 3.06 -11.22 9.87
CA LEU A 260 4.45 -11.44 10.24
C LEU A 260 4.72 -11.11 11.71
N PHE A 261 4.24 -9.95 12.20
CA PHE A 261 4.48 -9.55 13.59
C PHE A 261 3.58 -10.27 14.61
N LEU A 262 2.31 -10.55 14.29
CA LEU A 262 1.42 -11.26 15.22
C LEU A 262 1.82 -12.72 15.41
N LEU A 263 2.35 -13.38 14.37
CA LEU A 263 2.73 -14.78 14.42
C LEU A 263 4.20 -14.99 14.85
N ASN A 264 5.09 -14.00 14.66
CA ASN A 264 6.47 -14.04 15.19
C ASN A 264 6.59 -13.53 16.63
N MET A 265 5.54 -12.99 17.23
CA MET A 265 5.53 -12.77 18.67
C MET A 265 5.53 -14.14 19.36
N PRO A 266 6.52 -14.46 20.22
CA PRO A 266 6.28 -15.46 21.23
C PRO A 266 5.13 -14.90 22.05
N LEU A 267 3.92 -15.43 21.85
CA LEU A 267 2.87 -15.33 22.84
C LEU A 267 3.48 -15.96 24.09
N THR A 268 4.11 -15.15 24.94
CA THR A 268 4.26 -15.48 26.35
C THR A 268 2.87 -15.92 26.75
N LYS A 269 2.76 -17.20 27.08
CA LYS A 269 1.53 -17.91 27.46
C LYS A 269 0.73 -17.20 28.57
N ASP A 270 1.28 -16.13 29.13
CA ASP A 270 0.76 -15.34 30.23
C ASP A 270 -0.06 -14.10 29.78
N THR A 271 -0.03 -13.67 28.50
CA THR A 271 -0.79 -12.47 28.07
C THR A 271 -2.25 -12.78 27.74
N LEU A 272 -2.61 -14.05 27.50
CA LEU A 272 -4.01 -14.48 27.33
C LEU A 272 -4.83 -14.41 28.63
N LEU A 273 -4.22 -14.10 29.78
CA LEU A 273 -4.92 -13.94 31.07
C LEU A 273 -5.50 -12.52 31.30
N TYR A 274 -5.24 -11.54 30.42
CA TYR A 274 -5.59 -10.13 30.71
C TYR A 274 -6.54 -9.42 29.74
N SER A 275 -7.19 -10.10 28.79
CA SER A 275 -8.32 -9.50 28.06
C SER A 275 -9.66 -10.02 28.59
N ASN A 276 -9.97 -9.65 29.83
CA ASN A 276 -11.31 -9.75 30.41
C ASN A 276 -12.13 -8.53 29.97
N VAL A 277 -12.29 -8.33 28.66
CA VAL A 277 -13.20 -7.31 28.11
C VAL A 277 -14.36 -8.04 27.47
N LYS A 278 -15.51 -7.95 28.13
CA LYS A 278 -16.81 -8.39 27.63
C LYS A 278 -17.00 -7.94 26.19
N LEU A 279 -17.25 -8.91 25.32
CA LEU A 279 -18.01 -8.69 24.11
C LEU A 279 -19.48 -8.60 24.55
N ASP A 280 -20.12 -7.46 24.27
CA ASP A 280 -21.59 -7.37 24.31
C ASP A 280 -22.20 -8.26 23.21
#